data_AF-A0A432U121-F1
#
_entry.id   AF-A0A432U121-F1
#
_cell.length_a   1.000
_cell.length_b   1.000
_cell.length_c   1.000
_cell.angle_alpha   90.00
_cell.angle_beta   90.00
_cell.angle_gamma   90.00
#
_symmetry.space_group_name_H-M   'P 1'
#
loop_
_entity.id
_entity.type
_entity.pdbx_description
1 polymer ?
#
loop_
_entity_poly.entity_id
_entity_poly.type
_entity_poly.pdbx_seq_one_letter_code
_entity_poly.pdbx_strand_id
1 'polypeptide(L)'
;MFDVWKSRRTDIEKIADEVSRRVFLILAFPRSLYENIPNSLIESDYVVGYHFMIALNSYIELSKEKTDVEAQGLVLAQALSAAFGIDGVEVSERLLPMIQNPSLEFERGAGDANNAYDMILENNSDAFLEFNNNTRHLYR
;
A
#
# COMPACT_ATOMS: atom_id res chain seq x y z
N MET A 1 -29.87 -5.08 14.28
CA MET A 1 -28.68 -4.23 14.55
C MET A 1 -27.36 -5.01 14.44
N PHE A 2 -27.31 -6.27 14.92
CA PHE A 2 -26.12 -7.14 14.79
C PHE A 2 -25.79 -7.60 13.35
N ASP A 3 -26.79 -7.84 12.49
CA ASP A 3 -26.52 -8.36 11.13
C ASP A 3 -25.88 -7.34 10.19
N VAL A 4 -26.22 -6.06 10.33
CA VAL A 4 -25.59 -4.96 9.56
C VAL A 4 -24.12 -4.80 9.94
N TRP A 5 -23.81 -4.97 11.23
CA TRP A 5 -22.45 -4.91 11.74
C TRP A 5 -21.60 -6.11 11.30
N LYS A 6 -22.18 -7.32 11.29
CA LYS A 6 -21.52 -8.51 10.72
C LYS A 6 -21.29 -8.37 9.21
N SER A 7 -22.29 -7.90 8.47
CA SER A 7 -22.16 -7.64 7.02
C SER A 7 -21.06 -6.63 6.73
N ARG A 8 -21.06 -5.48 7.42
CA ARG A 8 -20.00 -4.46 7.27
C ARG A 8 -18.62 -5.00 7.61
N ARG A 9 -18.50 -5.81 8.67
CA ARG A 9 -17.23 -6.44 9.05
C ARG A 9 -16.71 -7.38 7.97
N THR A 10 -17.57 -8.24 7.43
CA THR A 10 -17.24 -9.12 6.29
C THR A 10 -16.86 -8.33 5.04
N ASP A 11 -17.47 -7.16 4.81
CA ASP A 11 -17.13 -6.31 3.67
C ASP A 11 -15.76 -5.64 3.85
N ILE A 12 -15.43 -5.18 5.06
CA ILE A 12 -14.11 -4.61 5.37
C ILE A 12 -13.00 -5.67 5.30
N GLU A 13 -13.23 -6.88 5.81
CA GLU A 13 -12.25 -7.97 5.71
C GLU A 13 -11.95 -8.31 4.23
N LYS A 14 -12.96 -8.38 3.37
CA LYS A 14 -12.77 -8.57 1.92
C LYS A 14 -12.03 -7.42 1.26
N ILE A 15 -12.34 -6.18 1.64
CA ILE A 15 -11.61 -5.01 1.14
C ILE A 15 -10.15 -5.09 1.58
N ALA A 16 -9.88 -5.44 2.84
CA ALA A 16 -8.52 -5.56 3.36
C ALA A 16 -7.71 -6.63 2.60
N ASP A 17 -8.31 -7.79 2.33
CA ASP A 17 -7.68 -8.86 1.55
C ASP A 17 -7.35 -8.41 0.12
N GLU A 18 -8.29 -7.72 -0.55
CA GLU A 18 -8.08 -7.24 -1.92
C GLU A 18 -7.08 -6.08 -1.97
N VAL A 19 -7.09 -5.15 -1.00
CA VAL A 19 -6.07 -4.10 -0.89
C VAL A 19 -4.70 -4.72 -0.66
N SER A 20 -4.59 -5.68 0.27
CA SER A 20 -3.33 -6.41 0.52
C SER A 20 -2.83 -7.10 -0.75
N ARG A 21 -3.73 -7.75 -1.50
CA ARG A 21 -3.42 -8.37 -2.79
C ARG A 21 -2.93 -7.34 -3.81
N ARG A 22 -3.58 -6.18 -3.92
CA ARG A 22 -3.17 -5.10 -4.84
C ARG A 22 -1.80 -4.55 -4.46
N VAL A 23 -1.57 -4.21 -3.20
CA VAL A 23 -0.27 -3.73 -2.69
C VAL A 23 0.83 -4.76 -2.95
N PHE A 24 0.54 -6.05 -2.72
CA PHE A 24 1.47 -7.14 -3.00
C PHE A 24 1.77 -7.33 -4.50
N LEU A 25 0.77 -7.10 -5.37
CA LEU A 25 0.90 -7.27 -6.82
C LEU A 25 1.42 -6.02 -7.53
N ILE A 26 1.45 -4.86 -6.89
CA ILE A 26 1.94 -3.59 -7.44
C ILE A 26 3.43 -3.45 -7.14
N LEU A 27 4.15 -4.49 -7.52
CA LEU A 27 5.56 -4.67 -7.24
C LEU A 27 6.27 -5.20 -8.46
N ALA A 28 7.34 -4.53 -8.85
CA ALA A 28 8.31 -5.03 -9.82
C ALA A 28 9.53 -5.69 -9.17
N PHE A 29 9.35 -6.26 -7.99
CA PHE A 29 10.28 -7.28 -7.53
C PHE A 29 10.17 -8.48 -8.48
N PRO A 30 11.28 -9.17 -8.81
CA PRO A 30 11.22 -10.50 -9.36
C PRO A 30 10.51 -11.40 -8.33
N ARG A 31 9.20 -11.58 -8.51
CA ARG A 31 8.30 -12.27 -7.56
C ARG A 31 8.68 -13.72 -7.31
N SER A 32 9.53 -14.29 -8.16
CA SER A 32 10.09 -15.62 -8.00
C SER A 32 11.16 -15.72 -6.90
N LEU A 33 11.60 -14.60 -6.30
CA LEU A 33 12.73 -14.58 -5.37
C LEU A 33 12.36 -14.22 -3.92
N TYR A 34 11.20 -13.58 -3.66
CA TYR A 34 10.87 -13.07 -2.32
C TYR A 34 9.38 -13.20 -1.99
N GLU A 35 9.06 -13.68 -0.78
CA GLU A 35 7.70 -13.72 -0.22
C GLU A 35 7.24 -12.37 0.36
N ASN A 36 8.17 -11.48 0.72
CA ASN A 36 7.91 -10.13 1.26
C ASN A 36 8.85 -9.10 0.61
N ILE A 37 8.57 -7.79 0.77
CA ILE A 37 9.51 -6.73 0.34
C ILE A 37 10.80 -6.84 1.17
N PRO A 38 12.00 -6.86 0.56
CA PRO A 38 13.25 -6.94 1.32
C PRO A 38 13.45 -5.73 2.26
N ASN A 39 14.03 -5.97 3.44
CA ASN A 39 14.22 -4.95 4.48
C ASN A 39 14.93 -3.68 3.98
N SER A 40 15.92 -3.82 3.10
CA SER A 40 16.67 -2.70 2.49
C SER A 40 15.78 -1.73 1.70
N LEU A 41 14.62 -2.18 1.25
CA LEU A 41 13.64 -1.36 0.54
C LEU A 41 12.60 -0.78 1.49
N ILE A 42 12.22 -1.50 2.55
CA ILE A 42 11.31 -0.97 3.57
C ILE A 42 11.97 0.21 4.30
N GLU A 43 13.30 0.24 4.41
CA GLU A 43 14.08 1.38 4.91
C GLU A 43 14.01 2.64 4.02
N SER A 44 13.53 2.53 2.78
CA SER A 44 13.37 3.67 1.89
C SER A 44 12.02 4.36 2.08
N ASP A 45 12.05 5.62 2.51
CA ASP A 45 10.87 6.49 2.59
C ASP A 45 10.07 6.53 1.28
N TYR A 46 10.76 6.52 0.14
CA TYR A 46 10.14 6.48 -1.18
C TYR A 46 9.31 5.21 -1.38
N VAL A 47 9.88 4.03 -1.08
CA VAL A 47 9.17 2.75 -1.20
C VAL A 47 7.97 2.73 -0.27
N VAL A 48 8.15 3.21 0.96
CA VAL A 48 7.08 3.29 1.95
C VAL A 48 5.94 4.19 1.49
N GLY A 49 6.25 5.40 1.00
CA GLY A 49 5.25 6.34 0.48
C GLY A 49 4.49 5.80 -0.72
N TYR A 50 5.18 5.08 -1.61
CA TYR A 50 4.58 4.43 -2.77
C TYR A 50 3.53 3.38 -2.35
N HIS A 51 3.90 2.45 -1.47
CA HIS A 51 3.00 1.38 -1.01
C HIS A 51 1.82 1.91 -0.21
N PHE A 52 2.08 2.91 0.65
CA PHE A 52 1.03 3.58 1.40
C PHE A 52 -0.04 4.16 0.46
N MET A 53 0.38 4.89 -0.59
CA MET A 53 -0.56 5.52 -1.51
C MET A 53 -1.32 4.50 -2.36
N ILE A 54 -0.66 3.42 -2.81
CA ILE A 54 -1.35 2.32 -3.50
C ILE A 54 -2.42 1.67 -2.61
N ALA A 55 -2.10 1.43 -1.34
CA ALA A 55 -3.05 0.88 -0.38
C ALA A 55 -4.24 1.82 -0.16
N LEU A 56 -3.98 3.12 -0.01
CA LEU A 56 -4.99 4.15 0.18
C LEU A 56 -5.93 4.27 -1.02
N ASN A 57 -5.41 4.38 -2.22
CA ASN A 57 -6.21 4.49 -3.43
C ASN A 57 -7.05 3.23 -3.67
N SER A 58 -6.47 2.05 -3.41
CA SER A 58 -7.19 0.77 -3.46
C SER A 58 -8.38 0.74 -2.50
N TYR A 59 -8.18 1.21 -1.27
CA TYR A 59 -9.26 1.31 -0.29
C TYR A 59 -10.36 2.29 -0.73
N ILE A 60 -10.00 3.47 -1.22
CA ILE A 60 -10.96 4.49 -1.68
C ILE A 60 -11.83 3.96 -2.83
N GLU A 61 -11.22 3.30 -3.82
CA GLU A 61 -11.95 2.70 -4.93
C GLU A 61 -12.91 1.59 -4.46
N LEU A 62 -12.40 0.64 -3.66
CA LEU A 62 -13.17 -0.52 -3.22
C LEU A 62 -14.29 -0.14 -2.23
N SER A 63 -14.07 0.91 -1.43
CA SER A 63 -15.09 1.49 -0.56
C SER A 63 -16.12 2.33 -1.32
N LYS A 64 -15.96 2.52 -2.64
CA LYS A 64 -16.82 3.37 -3.49
C LYS A 64 -16.94 4.79 -2.92
N GLU A 65 -15.81 5.36 -2.50
CA GLU A 65 -15.71 6.68 -1.88
C GLU A 65 -16.46 6.84 -0.55
N LYS A 66 -17.01 5.76 0.02
CA LYS A 66 -17.61 5.76 1.37
C LYS A 66 -16.52 5.46 2.39
N THR A 67 -15.73 6.49 2.70
CA THR A 67 -14.58 6.37 3.59
C THR A 67 -15.01 6.42 5.06
N ASP A 68 -14.75 5.34 5.80
CA ASP A 68 -14.71 5.34 7.26
C ASP A 68 -13.25 5.37 7.73
N VAL A 69 -12.91 6.25 8.66
CA VAL A 69 -11.51 6.52 9.08
C VAL A 69 -10.93 5.34 9.87
N GLU A 70 -11.73 4.73 10.74
CA GLU A 70 -11.30 3.56 11.52
C GLU A 70 -11.05 2.36 10.61
N ALA A 71 -11.99 2.08 9.69
CA ALA A 71 -11.83 1.02 8.70
C ALA A 71 -10.64 1.27 7.76
N GLN A 72 -10.42 2.53 7.34
CA GLN A 72 -9.26 2.91 6.54
C GLN A 72 -7.96 2.59 7.28
N GLY A 73 -7.84 3.01 8.54
CA GLY A 73 -6.66 2.75 9.36
C GLY A 73 -6.39 1.25 9.49
N LEU A 74 -7.43 0.45 9.74
CA LEU A 74 -7.32 -1.00 9.86
C LEU A 74 -6.88 -1.68 8.56
N VAL A 75 -7.50 -1.31 7.43
CA VAL A 75 -7.15 -1.84 6.11
C VAL A 75 -5.71 -1.49 5.73
N LEU A 76 -5.30 -0.23 5.95
CA LEU A 76 -3.95 0.22 5.66
C LEU A 76 -2.91 -0.51 6.53
N ALA A 77 -3.17 -0.64 7.83
CA ALA A 77 -2.28 -1.34 8.74
C ALA A 77 -2.12 -2.82 8.34
N GLN A 78 -3.21 -3.49 7.99
CA GLN A 78 -3.18 -4.89 7.55
C GLN A 78 -2.43 -5.06 6.22
N ALA A 79 -2.73 -4.23 5.22
CA ALA A 79 -2.12 -4.35 3.89
C ALA A 79 -0.61 -4.07 3.92
N LEU A 80 -0.18 -3.05 4.68
CA LEU A 80 1.23 -2.69 4.80
C LEU A 80 1.98 -3.68 5.70
N SER A 81 1.35 -4.19 6.75
CA SER A 81 1.90 -5.27 7.58
C SER A 81 2.19 -6.51 6.74
N ALA A 82 1.23 -6.92 5.91
CA ALA A 82 1.39 -8.05 5.00
C ALA A 82 2.49 -7.79 3.95
N ALA A 83 2.52 -6.61 3.32
CA ALA A 83 3.50 -6.30 2.28
C ALA A 83 4.94 -6.19 2.80
N PHE A 84 5.10 -5.59 3.99
CA PHE A 84 6.40 -5.35 4.62
C PHE A 84 6.86 -6.53 5.50
N GLY A 85 5.99 -7.48 5.79
CA GLY A 85 6.32 -8.61 6.68
C GLY A 85 6.64 -8.17 8.11
N ILE A 86 6.06 -7.05 8.56
CA ILE A 86 6.21 -6.50 9.93
C ILE A 86 4.87 -6.46 10.65
N ASP A 87 4.86 -6.42 11.98
CA ASP A 87 3.62 -6.39 12.76
C ASP A 87 2.81 -5.10 12.53
N GLY A 88 1.48 -5.15 12.58
CA GLY A 88 0.61 -3.98 12.39
C GLY A 88 0.84 -2.85 13.42
N VAL A 89 1.30 -3.18 14.63
CA VAL A 89 1.74 -2.19 15.62
C VAL A 89 3.03 -1.51 15.14
N GLU A 90 3.98 -2.27 14.62
CA GLU A 90 5.24 -1.75 14.07
C GLU A 90 4.99 -0.88 12.83
N VAL A 91 4.04 -1.26 11.96
CA VAL A 91 3.55 -0.41 10.86
C VAL A 91 3.06 0.92 11.41
N SER A 92 2.23 0.91 12.45
CA SER A 92 1.67 2.13 13.02
C SER A 92 2.76 3.01 13.65
N GLU A 93 3.66 2.44 14.45
CA GLU A 93 4.74 3.19 15.10
C GLU A 93 5.72 3.79 14.09
N ARG A 94 5.99 3.08 12.99
CA ARG A 94 6.93 3.50 11.96
C ARG A 94 6.31 4.45 10.95
N LEU A 95 5.11 4.16 10.46
CA LEU A 95 4.48 4.92 9.37
C LEU A 95 3.73 6.16 9.86
N LEU A 96 3.12 6.13 11.04
CA LEU A 96 2.32 7.25 11.51
C LEU A 96 3.14 8.56 11.60
N PRO A 97 4.40 8.56 12.09
CA PRO A 97 5.25 9.75 12.04
C PRO A 97 5.54 10.23 10.62
N MET A 98 5.75 9.30 9.67
CA MET A 98 6.02 9.62 8.27
C MET A 98 4.78 10.18 7.57
N ILE A 99 3.58 9.72 7.93
CA ILE A 99 2.32 10.27 7.39
C ILE A 99 2.06 11.67 7.94
N GLN A 100 2.34 11.89 9.24
CA GLN A 100 2.10 13.17 9.91
C GLN A 100 3.14 14.24 9.52
N ASN A 101 4.36 13.83 9.21
CA ASN A 101 5.45 14.70 8.79
C ASN A 101 6.25 14.03 7.66
N PRO A 102 5.70 14.00 6.43
CA PRO A 102 6.29 13.27 5.33
C PRO A 102 7.61 13.90 4.88
N SER A 103 8.59 13.05 4.60
CA SER A 103 9.81 13.47 3.92
C SER A 103 9.52 13.71 2.44
N LEU A 104 10.39 14.48 1.77
CA LEU A 104 10.27 14.70 0.32
C LEU A 104 10.28 13.37 -0.46
N GLU A 105 11.06 12.39 -0.02
CA GLU A 105 11.12 11.08 -0.68
C GLU A 105 9.82 10.29 -0.48
N PHE A 106 9.20 10.35 0.70
CA PHE A 106 7.88 9.79 0.92
C PHE A 106 6.82 10.43 0.00
N GLU A 107 6.81 11.77 -0.10
CA GLU A 107 5.88 12.49 -0.98
C GLU A 107 6.08 12.14 -2.46
N ARG A 108 7.35 12.01 -2.90
CA ARG A 108 7.68 11.58 -4.26
C ARG A 108 7.19 10.16 -4.54
N GLY A 109 7.42 9.23 -3.61
CA GLY A 109 6.91 7.86 -3.70
C GLY A 109 5.39 7.82 -3.81
N ALA A 110 4.70 8.60 -2.97
CA ALA A 110 3.25 8.73 -3.00
C ALA A 110 2.74 9.34 -4.33
N GLY A 111 3.42 10.37 -4.85
CA GLY A 111 3.10 10.97 -6.15
C GLY A 111 3.23 9.98 -7.31
N ASP A 112 4.33 9.23 -7.36
CA ASP A 112 4.56 8.21 -8.39
C ASP A 112 3.54 7.07 -8.29
N ALA A 113 3.13 6.71 -7.07
CA ALA A 113 2.08 5.73 -6.84
C ALA A 113 0.70 6.17 -7.34
N ASN A 114 0.34 7.45 -7.25
CA ASN A 114 -0.89 7.97 -7.84
C ASN A 114 -0.90 7.78 -9.37
N ASN A 115 0.19 8.19 -10.03
CA ASN A 115 0.33 8.02 -11.47
C ASN A 115 0.28 6.54 -11.88
N ALA A 116 0.98 5.69 -11.12
CA ALA A 116 0.96 4.25 -11.35
C ALA A 116 -0.45 3.67 -11.17
N TYR A 117 -1.19 4.13 -10.17
CA TYR A 117 -2.55 3.70 -9.89
C TYR A 117 -3.49 4.02 -11.06
N ASP A 118 -3.44 5.24 -11.57
CA ASP A 118 -4.23 5.64 -12.75
C ASP A 118 -3.89 4.77 -13.97
N MET A 119 -2.59 4.54 -14.21
CA MET A 119 -2.13 3.66 -15.29
C MET A 119 -2.60 2.20 -15.13
N ILE A 120 -2.68 1.66 -13.90
CA ILE A 120 -3.23 0.32 -13.64
C ILE A 120 -4.71 0.27 -14.04
N LEU A 121 -5.49 1.29 -13.69
CA LEU A 121 -6.92 1.37 -14.03
C LEU A 121 -7.13 1.43 -15.54
N GLU A 122 -6.20 2.04 -16.26
CA GLU A 122 -6.17 2.10 -17.73
C GLU A 122 -5.61 0.83 -18.40
N ASN A 123 -5.21 -0.19 -17.62
CA ASN A 123 -4.49 -1.39 -18.09
C ASN A 123 -3.20 -1.07 -18.86
N ASN A 124 -2.52 0.01 -18.47
CA ASN A 124 -1.24 0.39 -19.04
C ASN A 124 -0.10 -0.44 -18.42
N SER A 125 0.68 -1.13 -19.26
CA SER A 125 1.80 -1.98 -18.84
C SER A 125 2.95 -1.22 -18.19
N ASP A 126 3.01 0.10 -18.38
CA ASP A 126 4.12 0.95 -17.93
C ASP A 126 3.90 1.53 -16.52
N ALA A 127 2.80 1.17 -15.85
CA ALA A 127 2.41 1.68 -14.54
C ALA A 127 3.53 1.63 -13.48
N PHE A 128 4.45 0.67 -13.58
CA PHE A 128 5.50 0.46 -12.60
C PHE A 128 6.88 0.96 -13.05
N LEU A 129 7.01 1.48 -14.28
CA LEU A 129 8.31 1.81 -14.86
C LEU A 129 9.09 2.81 -13.99
N GLU A 130 8.42 3.86 -13.52
CA GLU A 130 9.03 4.91 -12.71
C GLU A 130 9.52 4.38 -11.35
N PHE A 131 8.65 3.64 -10.64
CA PHE A 131 9.02 2.98 -9.38
C PHE A 131 10.25 2.08 -9.55
N ASN A 132 10.32 1.34 -10.65
CA ASN A 132 11.42 0.40 -10.90
C ASN A 132 12.72 1.12 -11.14
N ASN A 133 12.68 2.20 -11.92
CA ASN A 133 13.84 3.03 -12.19
C ASN A 133 14.38 3.65 -10.89
N ASN A 134 13.49 4.20 -10.07
CA ASN A 134 13.85 4.88 -8.83
C ASN A 134 14.35 3.91 -7.76
N THR A 135 13.86 2.66 -7.72
CA THR A 135 14.28 1.69 -6.70
C THR A 135 15.43 0.78 -7.13
N ARG A 136 15.79 0.70 -8.43
CA ARG A 136 16.79 -0.24 -8.96
C ARG A 136 18.13 -0.26 -8.23
N HIS A 137 18.54 0.88 -7.67
CA HIS A 137 19.80 1.01 -6.95
C HIS A 137 19.80 0.33 -5.57
N LEU A 138 18.62 0.07 -5.00
CA LEU A 138 18.42 -0.56 -3.69
C LEU A 138 18.54 -2.09 -3.72
N TYR A 139 18.65 -2.69 -4.91
CA TYR A 139 18.78 -4.13 -5.15
C TYR A 139 20.23 -4.63 -5.20
N ARG A 140 21.20 -3.83 -4.71
CA ARG A 140 22.63 -4.15 -4.79
C ARG A 140 23.14 -4.85 -3.55
#